data_AF-A0A503DI28-F1
#
_entry.id   AF-A0A503DI28-F1
#
_cell.length_a   1.000
_cell.length_b   1.000
_cell.length_c   1.000
_cell.angle_alpha   90.00
_cell.angle_beta   90.00
_cell.angle_gamma   90.00
#
_symmetry.space_group_name_H-M   'P 1'
#
loop_
_entity.id
_entity.type
_entity.pdbx_description
1 polymer ?
#
loop_
_entity_poly.entity_id
_entity_poly.type
_entity_poly.pdbx_seq_one_letter_code
_entity_poly.pdbx_strand_id
1 'polypeptide(L)'
;MLPEVMALARSMGVDRQVDYWGDLKTEADLSWIRKEVEPHGVLFMAKARLDHPDADRQLDLLFKLCPALCEIYFDRLDQVAALKDRCSDAGIALWYNTRDPVSCAGFTDTAALKDPEAIWGRLIDAVISAIQTDHAELLKAFVAHRAKNTESP
;
A
#
# COMPACT_ATOMS: atom_id res chain seq x y z
N MET A 1 23.07 8.24 0.64
CA MET A 1 21.95 7.31 0.92
C MET A 1 20.69 7.53 0.06
N LEU A 2 20.01 8.70 0.00
CA LEU A 2 18.96 8.93 -1.03
C LEU A 2 19.50 9.60 -2.31
N PRO A 3 20.30 10.71 -2.23
CA PRO A 3 20.81 11.37 -3.42
C PRO A 3 21.68 10.46 -4.31
N GLU A 4 22.46 9.57 -3.69
CA GLU A 4 23.29 8.58 -4.41
C GLU A 4 22.46 7.53 -5.13
N VAL A 5 21.39 7.02 -4.50
CA VAL A 5 20.47 6.07 -5.14
C VAL A 5 19.76 6.74 -6.31
N MET A 6 19.34 8.00 -6.15
CA MET A 6 18.72 8.77 -7.23
C MET A 6 19.69 9.08 -8.37
N ALA A 7 20.94 9.42 -8.05
CA ALA A 7 21.97 9.63 -9.06
C ALA A 7 22.23 8.34 -9.85
N LEU A 8 22.29 7.19 -9.17
CA LEU A 8 22.44 5.89 -9.81
C LEU A 8 21.23 5.56 -10.70
N ALA A 9 20.01 5.69 -10.18
CA ALA A 9 18.78 5.43 -10.94
C ALA A 9 18.69 6.29 -12.20
N ARG A 10 19.07 7.58 -12.11
CA ARG A 10 19.17 8.48 -13.27
C ARG A 10 20.23 8.03 -14.26
N SER A 11 21.41 7.65 -13.77
CA SER A 11 22.50 7.15 -14.63
C SER A 11 22.12 5.87 -15.39
N MET A 12 21.22 5.07 -14.81
CA MET A 12 20.70 3.84 -15.39
C MET A 12 19.42 4.07 -16.22
N GLY A 13 18.86 5.28 -16.25
CA GLY A 13 17.61 5.60 -16.96
C GLY A 13 16.35 4.97 -16.35
N VAL A 14 16.37 4.65 -15.06
CA VAL A 14 15.26 3.98 -14.32
C VAL A 14 14.70 4.84 -13.19
N ASP A 15 15.01 6.14 -13.15
CA ASP A 15 14.58 7.08 -12.12
C ASP A 15 13.06 7.26 -11.99
N ARG A 16 12.30 6.82 -13.00
CA ARG A 16 10.82 6.77 -12.99
C ARG A 16 10.23 5.40 -12.62
N GLN A 17 11.08 4.45 -12.24
CA GLN A 17 10.72 3.08 -11.86
C GLN A 17 11.17 2.75 -10.43
N VAL A 18 11.57 3.79 -9.67
CA VAL A 18 12.05 3.68 -8.30
C VAL A 18 11.14 4.51 -7.41
N ASP A 19 10.66 3.86 -6.36
CA ASP A 19 9.81 4.47 -5.36
C ASP A 19 10.54 4.48 -4.00
N TYR A 20 10.27 5.48 -3.18
CA TYR A 20 10.79 5.58 -1.83
C TYR A 20 9.73 5.13 -0.84
N TRP A 21 10.02 4.08 -0.08
CA TRP A 21 9.12 3.59 0.98
C TRP A 21 9.62 4.02 2.35
N GLY A 22 8.72 4.56 3.18
CA GLY A 22 9.10 5.04 4.51
C GLY A 22 7.94 5.34 5.44
N ASP A 23 8.29 5.65 6.68
CA ASP A 23 7.34 6.04 7.72
C ASP A 23 6.84 7.49 7.52
N LEU A 24 5.58 7.72 7.87
CA LEU A 24 4.96 9.05 7.99
C LEU A 24 4.23 9.12 9.34
N LYS A 25 4.98 9.36 10.42
CA LYS A 25 4.45 9.29 11.80
C LYS A 25 4.27 10.68 12.41
N THR A 26 5.05 11.64 11.96
CA THR A 26 5.14 12.98 12.56
C THR A 26 5.14 14.10 11.50
N GLU A 27 4.90 15.33 11.95
CA GLU A 27 5.03 16.52 11.09
C GLU A 27 6.49 16.75 10.64
N ALA A 28 7.46 16.25 11.40
CA ALA A 28 8.87 16.27 11.00
C ALA A 28 9.11 15.32 9.81
N ASP A 29 8.50 14.14 9.82
CA ASP A 29 8.56 13.21 8.68
C ASP A 29 7.93 13.85 7.44
N LEU A 30 6.74 14.44 7.58
CA LEU A 30 6.07 15.16 6.50
C LEU A 30 6.95 16.26 5.90
N SER A 31 7.57 17.07 6.77
CA SER A 31 8.46 18.15 6.36
C SER A 31 9.72 17.62 5.67
N TRP A 32 10.27 16.51 6.16
CA TRP A 32 11.44 15.86 5.57
C TRP A 32 11.12 15.27 4.19
N ILE A 33 9.99 14.59 4.02
CA ILE A 33 9.56 14.01 2.74
C ILE A 33 9.42 15.09 1.67
N ARG A 34 8.72 16.18 2.00
CA ARG A 34 8.54 17.33 1.08
C ARG A 34 9.86 17.98 0.67
N LYS A 35 10.81 18.03 1.60
CA LYS A 35 12.10 18.70 1.38
C LYS A 35 13.13 17.81 0.69
N GLU A 36 13.19 16.54 1.03
CA GLU A 36 14.30 15.65 0.68
C GLU A 36 13.91 14.52 -0.29
N VAL A 37 12.61 14.22 -0.45
CA VAL A 37 12.13 13.15 -1.35
C VAL A 37 11.44 13.72 -2.59
N GLU A 38 10.42 14.57 -2.41
CA GLU A 38 9.62 15.13 -3.51
C GLU A 38 10.44 15.82 -4.61
N PRO A 39 11.52 16.59 -4.31
CA PRO A 39 12.32 17.24 -5.36
C PRO A 39 13.02 16.28 -6.31
N HIS A 40 13.16 15.00 -5.93
CA HIS A 40 13.74 13.99 -6.80
C HIS A 40 12.75 13.42 -7.82
N GLY A 41 11.44 13.69 -7.67
CA GLY A 41 10.38 13.23 -8.57
C GLY A 41 10.02 11.76 -8.42
N VAL A 42 10.41 11.13 -7.31
CA VAL A 42 10.06 9.74 -6.98
C VAL A 42 8.73 9.66 -6.23
N LEU A 43 8.00 8.56 -6.40
CA LEU A 43 6.82 8.32 -5.59
C LEU A 43 7.26 7.98 -4.16
N PHE A 44 6.62 8.64 -3.19
CA PHE A 44 6.73 8.24 -1.79
C PHE A 44 5.59 7.28 -1.44
N MET A 45 5.94 6.08 -1.01
CA MET A 45 5.02 5.07 -0.50
C MET A 45 4.99 5.16 1.02
N ALA A 46 3.92 5.72 1.56
CA ALA A 46 3.77 5.92 3.00
C ALA A 46 3.35 4.63 3.70
N LYS A 47 3.68 4.51 4.99
CA LYS A 47 3.15 3.49 5.88
C LYS A 47 2.15 4.10 6.86
N ALA A 48 0.98 3.50 6.99
CA ALA A 48 -0.05 3.87 7.96
C ALA A 48 -0.48 2.67 8.81
N ARG A 49 -0.73 2.91 10.10
CA ARG A 49 -1.13 1.89 11.07
C ARG A 49 -2.44 2.27 11.75
N LEU A 50 -3.50 1.49 11.50
CA LEU A 50 -4.83 1.67 12.09
C LEU A 50 -4.98 0.98 13.45
N ASP A 51 -4.01 0.13 13.80
CA ASP A 51 -3.92 -0.61 15.06
C ASP A 51 -3.14 0.15 16.16
N HIS A 52 -2.67 1.36 15.86
CA HIS A 52 -1.86 2.16 16.78
C HIS A 52 -2.71 3.23 17.50
N PRO A 53 -2.40 3.59 18.77
CA PRO A 53 -3.08 4.69 19.49
C PRO A 53 -3.06 6.05 18.77
N ASP A 54 -2.05 6.26 17.91
CA ASP A 54 -1.88 7.50 17.12
C ASP A 54 -2.45 7.40 15.70
N ALA A 55 -3.29 6.40 15.40
CA ALA A 55 -3.81 6.15 14.04
C ALA A 55 -4.46 7.39 13.41
N ASP A 56 -5.32 8.10 14.15
CA ASP A 56 -6.01 9.30 13.65
C ASP A 56 -5.02 10.39 13.21
N ARG A 57 -3.99 10.62 14.03
CA ARG A 57 -2.93 11.59 13.71
C ARG A 57 -2.12 11.17 12.48
N GLN A 58 -1.79 9.88 12.36
CA GLN A 58 -1.05 9.38 11.19
C GLN A 58 -1.90 9.46 9.92
N LEU A 59 -3.21 9.20 10.01
CA LEU A 59 -4.15 9.39 8.91
C LEU A 59 -4.22 10.86 8.51
N ASP A 60 -4.30 11.80 9.45
CA ASP A 60 -4.29 13.22 9.13
C ASP A 60 -3.01 13.64 8.37
N LEU A 61 -1.84 13.09 8.74
CA LEU A 61 -0.60 13.31 8.01
C LEU A 61 -0.64 12.67 6.61
N LEU A 62 -1.16 11.45 6.51
CA LEU A 62 -1.34 10.74 5.24
C LEU A 62 -2.17 11.56 4.26
N PHE A 63 -3.32 12.09 4.70
CA PHE A 63 -4.21 12.91 3.88
C PHE A 63 -3.69 14.34 3.66
N LYS A 64 -2.72 14.83 4.44
CA LYS A 64 -1.98 16.06 4.14
C LYS A 64 -0.90 15.85 3.07
N LEU A 65 -0.31 14.66 3.02
CA LEU A 65 0.71 14.32 2.02
C LEU A 65 0.08 13.87 0.70
N CYS A 66 -1.05 13.16 0.75
CA CYS A 66 -1.68 12.52 -0.41
C CYS A 66 -0.72 11.67 -1.26
N PRO A 67 -0.02 10.66 -0.67
CA PRO A 67 0.84 9.79 -1.45
C PRO A 67 0.00 8.93 -2.41
N ALA A 68 0.54 8.60 -3.57
CA ALA A 68 -0.15 7.76 -4.54
C ALA A 68 -0.45 6.34 -4.03
N LEU A 69 0.40 5.81 -3.14
CA LEU A 69 0.26 4.49 -2.55
C LEU A 69 0.58 4.52 -1.06
N CYS A 70 -0.21 3.81 -0.25
CA CYS A 70 0.00 3.67 1.17
C CYS A 70 -0.04 2.20 1.61
N GLU A 71 1.03 1.72 2.22
CA GLU A 71 1.03 0.43 2.92
C GLU A 71 0.21 0.55 4.21
N ILE A 72 -0.82 -0.28 4.35
CA ILE A 72 -1.77 -0.22 5.45
C ILE A 72 -1.65 -1.43 6.39
N TYR A 73 -1.60 -1.16 7.69
CA TYR A 73 -1.69 -2.15 8.76
C TYR A 73 -2.96 -1.93 9.57
N PHE A 74 -3.64 -3.01 9.96
CA PHE A 74 -4.91 -2.96 10.66
C PHE A 74 -5.15 -4.26 11.43
N ASP A 75 -6.07 -4.21 12.40
CA ASP A 75 -6.53 -5.40 13.13
C ASP A 75 -7.80 -5.99 12.51
N ARG A 76 -8.65 -5.13 11.94
CA ARG A 76 -9.92 -5.53 11.37
C ARG A 76 -10.17 -4.87 10.02
N LEU A 77 -10.78 -5.63 9.12
CA LEU A 77 -11.00 -5.23 7.73
C LEU A 77 -12.00 -4.07 7.59
N ASP A 78 -12.93 -3.90 8.54
CA ASP A 78 -13.87 -2.77 8.60
C ASP A 78 -13.17 -1.42 8.77
N GLN A 79 -12.01 -1.40 9.44
CA GLN A 79 -11.20 -0.19 9.58
C GLN A 79 -10.69 0.31 8.21
N VAL A 80 -10.33 -0.63 7.32
CA VAL A 80 -9.87 -0.31 5.97
C VAL A 80 -11.04 0.14 5.09
N ALA A 81 -12.15 -0.59 5.13
CA ALA A 81 -13.35 -0.25 4.36
C ALA A 81 -13.87 1.15 4.70
N ALA A 82 -13.73 1.59 5.96
CA ALA A 82 -14.10 2.94 6.40
C ALA A 82 -13.26 4.07 5.78
N LEU A 83 -12.09 3.76 5.20
CA LEU A 83 -11.23 4.74 4.53
C LEU A 83 -11.57 4.95 3.05
N LYS A 84 -12.45 4.12 2.48
CA LYS A 84 -12.76 4.06 1.04
C LYS A 84 -12.94 5.44 0.40
N ASP A 85 -13.91 6.22 0.90
CA ASP A 85 -14.28 7.49 0.26
C ASP A 85 -13.17 8.51 0.41
N ARG A 86 -12.56 8.61 1.61
CA ARG A 86 -11.44 9.53 1.87
C ARG A 86 -10.21 9.22 0.99
N CYS A 87 -9.87 7.95 0.84
CA CYS A 87 -8.75 7.53 -0.01
C CYS A 87 -9.04 7.77 -1.50
N SER A 88 -10.27 7.47 -1.95
CA SER A 88 -10.72 7.74 -3.31
C SER A 88 -10.64 9.23 -3.64
N ASP A 89 -11.19 10.08 -2.76
CA ASP A 89 -11.21 11.54 -2.94
C ASP A 89 -9.79 12.14 -2.94
N ALA A 90 -8.88 11.57 -2.15
CA ALA A 90 -7.48 11.99 -2.07
C ALA A 90 -6.58 11.36 -3.15
N GLY A 91 -7.09 10.43 -3.95
CA GLY A 91 -6.30 9.70 -4.96
C GLY A 91 -5.25 8.76 -4.35
N ILE A 92 -5.49 8.23 -3.15
CA ILE A 92 -4.57 7.34 -2.43
C ILE A 92 -4.99 5.88 -2.65
N ALA A 93 -4.11 5.09 -3.27
CA ALA A 93 -4.29 3.64 -3.36
C ALA A 93 -3.80 2.95 -2.07
N LEU A 94 -4.50 1.90 -1.64
CA LEU A 94 -4.11 1.11 -0.46
C LEU A 94 -3.35 -0.15 -0.87
N TRP A 95 -2.20 -0.38 -0.23
CA TRP A 95 -1.34 -1.53 -0.43
C TRP A 95 -1.30 -2.39 0.84
N TYR A 96 -1.45 -3.70 0.68
CA TYR A 96 -1.36 -4.67 1.76
C TYR A 96 -0.30 -5.76 1.47
N ASN A 97 0.32 -6.30 2.52
CA ASN A 97 1.32 -7.37 2.41
C ASN A 97 0.77 -8.69 2.96
N THR A 98 0.63 -9.71 2.13
CA THR A 98 0.19 -11.06 2.57
C THR A 98 1.35 -11.97 2.96
N ARG A 99 2.62 -11.57 2.80
CA ARG A 99 3.75 -12.43 3.19
C ARG A 99 3.68 -12.73 4.68
N ASP A 100 3.73 -14.03 5.03
CA ASP A 100 3.53 -14.50 6.41
C ASP A 100 4.37 -13.74 7.46
N PRO A 101 5.66 -13.37 7.23
CA PRO A 101 6.46 -12.68 8.24
C PRO A 101 6.03 -11.25 8.57
N VAL A 102 5.26 -10.60 7.70
CA VAL A 102 4.93 -9.16 7.81
C VAL A 102 3.44 -8.85 7.73
N SER A 103 2.62 -9.82 7.31
CA SER A 103 1.16 -9.70 7.29
C SER A 103 0.55 -9.39 8.66
N CYS A 104 -0.65 -8.82 8.67
CA CYS A 104 -1.43 -8.51 9.88
C CYS A 104 -2.89 -8.99 9.76
N ALA A 105 -3.66 -9.01 10.85
CA ALA A 105 -5.07 -9.44 10.83
C ALA A 105 -5.36 -10.83 10.22
N GLY A 106 -4.34 -11.71 10.10
CA GLY A 106 -4.48 -13.08 9.60
C GLY A 106 -4.61 -13.23 8.07
N PHE A 107 -4.44 -12.16 7.28
CA PHE A 107 -4.46 -12.24 5.82
C PHE A 107 -3.09 -12.62 5.26
N THR A 108 -2.76 -13.91 5.33
CA THR A 108 -1.42 -14.40 4.97
C THR A 108 -1.40 -15.21 3.66
N ASP A 109 -0.23 -15.35 3.06
CA ASP A 109 0.04 -16.17 1.88
C ASP A 109 -0.30 -17.64 2.17
N THR A 110 0.11 -18.17 3.33
CA THR A 110 -0.25 -19.54 3.76
C THR A 110 -1.77 -19.74 3.82
N ALA A 111 -2.54 -18.73 4.22
CA ALA A 111 -4.00 -18.80 4.22
C ALA A 111 -4.57 -18.65 2.80
N ALA A 112 -4.02 -17.75 1.98
CA ALA A 112 -4.46 -17.50 0.61
C ALA A 112 -4.29 -18.71 -0.28
N LEU A 113 -3.24 -19.51 -0.09
CA LEU A 113 -3.03 -20.75 -0.84
C LEU A 113 -4.12 -21.81 -0.57
N LYS A 114 -4.80 -21.75 0.57
CA LYS A 114 -5.89 -22.67 0.92
C LYS A 114 -7.22 -22.15 0.43
N ASP A 115 -7.45 -20.85 0.59
CA ASP A 115 -8.68 -20.17 0.19
C ASP A 115 -8.35 -18.75 -0.31
N PRO A 116 -8.08 -18.58 -1.62
CA PRO A 116 -7.74 -17.29 -2.21
C PRO A 116 -8.85 -16.25 -2.06
N GLU A 117 -10.11 -16.69 -2.10
CA GLU A 117 -11.27 -15.81 -2.01
C GLU A 117 -11.42 -15.25 -0.58
N ALA A 118 -11.23 -16.09 0.44
CA ALA A 118 -11.25 -15.67 1.83
C ALA A 118 -10.11 -14.71 2.20
N ILE A 119 -9.01 -14.67 1.44
CA ILE A 119 -7.87 -13.79 1.70
C ILE A 119 -7.79 -12.65 0.67
N TRP A 120 -7.32 -12.92 -0.54
CA TRP A 120 -7.15 -11.91 -1.57
C TRP A 120 -8.49 -11.31 -1.99
N GLY A 121 -9.54 -12.12 -2.11
CA GLY A 121 -10.86 -11.65 -2.47
C GLY A 121 -11.42 -10.63 -1.47
N ARG A 122 -11.38 -10.98 -0.18
CA ARG A 122 -11.81 -10.08 0.90
C ARG A 122 -10.98 -8.79 0.98
N LEU A 123 -9.67 -8.85 0.75
CA LEU A 123 -8.82 -7.65 0.70
C LEU A 123 -9.24 -6.72 -0.45
N ILE A 124 -9.47 -7.27 -1.64
CA ILE A 124 -9.92 -6.51 -2.82
C ILE A 124 -11.29 -5.87 -2.54
N ASP A 125 -12.24 -6.63 -1.99
CA ASP A 125 -13.57 -6.11 -1.65
C ASP A 125 -13.52 -5.00 -0.57
N ALA A 126 -12.52 -5.06 0.30
CA ALA A 126 -12.23 -4.04 1.30
C ALA A 126 -11.34 -2.90 0.79
N VAL A 127 -11.32 -2.66 -0.53
CA VAL A 127 -10.66 -1.54 -1.21
C VAL A 127 -9.13 -1.57 -1.25
N ILE A 128 -8.50 -2.68 -0.90
CA ILE A 128 -7.06 -2.86 -1.14
C ILE A 128 -6.82 -2.89 -2.66
N SER A 129 -5.96 -1.97 -3.11
CA SER A 129 -5.67 -1.73 -4.52
C SER A 129 -4.42 -2.48 -4.99
N ALA A 130 -3.47 -2.74 -4.09
CA ALA A 130 -2.24 -3.49 -4.36
C ALA A 130 -2.00 -4.54 -3.28
N ILE A 131 -1.59 -5.75 -3.68
CA ILE A 131 -1.23 -6.83 -2.76
C ILE A 131 0.20 -7.25 -3.07
N GLN A 132 1.08 -7.20 -2.07
CA GLN A 132 2.42 -7.79 -2.14
C GLN A 132 2.39 -9.20 -1.53
N THR A 133 2.85 -10.17 -2.30
CA THR A 133 2.82 -11.61 -1.99
C THR A 133 4.08 -12.29 -2.54
N ASP A 134 4.49 -13.41 -1.95
CA ASP A 134 5.51 -14.30 -2.53
C ASP A 134 4.93 -15.21 -3.64
N HIS A 135 3.61 -15.17 -3.85
CA HIS A 135 2.87 -15.98 -4.82
C HIS A 135 2.23 -15.14 -5.95
N ALA A 136 3.00 -14.21 -6.52
CA ALA A 136 2.51 -13.22 -7.49
C ALA A 136 1.77 -13.82 -8.70
N GLU A 137 2.26 -14.94 -9.25
CA GLU A 137 1.59 -15.60 -10.39
C GLU A 137 0.23 -16.21 -10.02
N LEU A 138 0.08 -16.73 -8.80
CA LEU A 138 -1.20 -17.25 -8.32
C LEU A 138 -2.19 -16.11 -8.06
N LEU A 139 -1.74 -15.01 -7.46
CA LEU A 139 -2.56 -13.81 -7.30
C LEU A 139 -3.03 -13.27 -8.66
N LYS A 140 -2.14 -13.20 -9.65
CA LYS A 140 -2.47 -12.76 -11.01
C LYS A 140 -3.52 -13.66 -11.66
N ALA A 141 -3.37 -14.98 -11.54
CA ALA A 141 -4.34 -15.94 -12.05
C ALA A 141 -5.71 -15.79 -11.36
N PHE A 142 -5.71 -15.62 -10.03
CA PHE A 142 -6.91 -15.40 -9.24
C PHE A 142 -7.66 -14.13 -9.66
N VAL A 143 -6.97 -12.98 -9.75
CA VAL A 143 -7.58 -11.71 -10.18
C VAL A 143 -8.15 -11.81 -11.59
N ALA A 144 -7.42 -12.43 -12.52
CA ALA A 144 -7.89 -12.64 -13.89
C ALA A 144 -9.12 -13.56 -13.97
N HIS A 145 -9.19 -14.60 -13.12
CA HIS A 145 -10.35 -15.46 -13.03
C HIS A 145 -11.57 -14.73 -12.45
N ARG A 146 -11.36 -13.96 -11.37
CA ARG A 146 -12.41 -13.17 -10.72
C ARG A 146 -13.03 -12.14 -11.68
N ALA A 147 -12.22 -11.40 -12.42
CA ALA A 147 -12.69 -10.42 -13.39
C ALA A 147 -13.64 -11.02 -14.44
N LYS A 148 -13.31 -12.19 -14.99
CA LYS A 148 -14.15 -12.91 -15.98
C LYS A 148 -15.50 -13.35 -15.41
N ASN A 149 -15.54 -13.71 -14.13
CA ASN A 149 -16.76 -14.16 -13.48
C ASN A 149 -17.70 -12.99 -13.13
N THR A 150 -17.16 -11.79 -12.89
CA THR A 150 -17.96 -10.57 -12.67
C THR A 150 -18.53 -10.01 -13.98
N GLU A 151 -17.91 -10.31 -15.13
CA GLU A 151 -18.34 -9.88 -16.47
C GLU A 151 -19.30 -10.85 -17.16
N SER A 152 -19.65 -11.97 -16.52
CA SER A 152 -20.64 -12.92 -17.06
C SER A 152 -22.06 -12.49 -16.66
N PRO A 153 -22.99 -12.28 -17.63
CA PRO A 153 -24.34 -11.77 -17.39
C PRO A 153 -25.24 -12.73 -16.61
#